data_AF-A0A945Z2E9-F1
#
_entry.id   AF-A0A945Z2E9-F1
#
_cell.length_a   1.000
_cell.length_b   1.000
_cell.length_c   1.000
_cell.angle_alpha   90.00
_cell.angle_beta   90.00
_cell.angle_gamma   90.00
#
_symmetry.space_group_name_H-M   'P 1'
#
loop_
_entity.id
_entity.type
_entity.pdbx_description
1 polymer ?
#
loop_
_entity_poly.entity_id
_entity_poly.type
_entity_poly.pdbx_seq_one_letter_code
_entity_poly.pdbx_strand_id
1 'polypeptide(L)'
;LIFDEITDLHKEYLAAFYEEEFDDPKSATRSTQKRPMIPRKKIRAFVSKDMGAGYDQSSTIDIGRTISKTYSGYVHGASPHLMELYFGNPPKFHLSGGTDTPFYKDHLEDLLNYYYRSILSFASAAKAFGEEVLFAKVRNYSRKFAVASGREDDLREPRET
;
A
#
# COMPACT_ATOMS: atom_id res chain seq x y z
N LEU A 1 13.82 4.80 -7.74
CA LEU A 1 14.64 3.61 -7.35
C LEU A 1 14.42 2.41 -8.29
N ILE A 2 14.88 2.53 -9.55
CA ILE A 2 15.08 1.42 -10.51
C ILE A 2 16.51 1.50 -11.11
N PHE A 3 17.25 2.58 -10.80
CA PHE A 3 18.54 2.94 -11.43
C PHE A 3 19.66 3.17 -10.40
N ASP A 4 19.53 2.58 -9.21
CA ASP A 4 20.59 2.47 -8.19
C ASP A 4 21.25 3.78 -7.70
N GLU A 5 20.61 4.94 -7.89
CA GLU A 5 21.12 6.20 -7.34
C GLU A 5 20.88 6.30 -5.83
N ILE A 6 21.94 6.13 -5.04
CA ILE A 6 21.94 6.39 -3.60
C ILE A 6 22.17 7.89 -3.35
N THR A 7 21.10 8.60 -3.02
CA THR A 7 21.17 10.01 -2.60
C THR A 7 21.43 10.13 -1.10
N ASP A 8 21.84 11.31 -0.62
CA ASP A 8 22.00 11.53 0.83
C ASP A 8 20.66 11.42 1.58
N LEU A 9 19.56 11.85 0.94
CA LEU A 9 18.21 11.63 1.47
C LEU A 9 17.88 10.14 1.63
N HIS A 10 18.37 9.28 0.73
CA HIS A 10 18.21 7.83 0.84
C HIS A 10 18.98 7.30 2.07
N LYS A 11 20.21 7.76 2.30
CA LYS A 11 21.00 7.36 3.49
C LYS A 11 20.32 7.81 4.78
N GLU A 12 19.83 9.05 4.84
CA GLU A 12 19.06 9.55 5.99
C GLU A 12 17.81 8.72 6.23
N TYR A 13 17.06 8.38 5.17
CA TYR A 13 15.90 7.50 5.27
C TYR A 13 16.28 6.13 5.82
N LEU A 14 17.34 5.48 5.31
CA LEU A 14 17.78 4.17 5.79
C LEU A 14 18.25 4.23 7.25
N ALA A 15 18.97 5.26 7.64
CA ALA A 15 19.39 5.48 9.02
C ALA A 15 18.16 5.60 9.95
N ALA A 16 17.17 6.41 9.57
CA ALA A 16 15.92 6.53 10.31
C ALA A 16 15.06 5.24 10.27
N PHE A 17 15.12 4.47 9.19
CA PHE A 17 14.35 3.25 9.02
C PHE A 17 14.86 2.13 9.95
N TYR A 18 16.19 1.95 10.02
CA TYR A 18 16.85 0.94 10.85
C TYR A 18 17.21 1.43 12.27
N GLU A 19 16.91 2.69 12.59
CA GLU A 19 17.00 3.19 13.97
C GLU A 19 16.06 2.39 14.87
N GLU A 20 16.61 1.84 15.97
CA GLU A 20 15.81 1.25 17.04
C GLU A 20 14.86 2.27 17.66
N GLU A 21 13.77 1.82 18.26
CA GLU A 21 12.79 2.73 18.89
C GLU A 21 13.28 3.23 20.27
N PHE A 22 14.16 2.45 20.90
CA PHE A 22 14.69 2.74 22.23
C PHE A 22 16.22 2.65 22.26
N ASP A 23 16.87 3.68 22.80
CA ASP A 23 18.33 3.77 22.92
C ASP A 23 18.87 3.27 24.27
N ASP A 24 18.01 3.01 25.26
CA ASP A 24 18.36 2.38 26.54
C ASP A 24 18.00 0.89 26.54
N PRO A 25 19.00 -0.02 26.43
CA PRO A 25 18.76 -1.47 26.44
C PRO A 25 18.14 -1.98 27.75
N LYS A 26 18.17 -1.19 28.82
CA LYS A 26 17.69 -1.57 30.15
C LYS A 26 16.29 -1.02 30.45
N SER A 27 15.81 -0.02 29.70
CA SER A 27 14.51 0.60 29.97
C SER A 27 13.97 1.44 28.81
N ALA A 28 12.90 0.96 28.17
CA ALA A 28 12.20 1.70 27.11
C ALA A 28 11.69 3.08 27.56
N THR A 29 11.29 3.24 28.83
CA THR A 29 10.72 4.49 29.36
C THR A 29 11.76 5.58 29.62
N ARG A 30 13.05 5.22 29.66
CA ARG A 30 14.16 6.18 29.76
C ARG A 30 14.76 6.53 28.41
N SER A 31 14.21 6.01 27.32
CA SER A 31 14.69 6.29 25.98
C SER A 31 14.72 7.80 25.75
N THR A 32 15.86 8.31 25.30
CA THR A 32 16.01 9.72 24.89
C THR A 32 15.88 9.91 23.39
N GLN A 33 15.78 8.79 22.68
CA GLN A 33 15.74 8.74 21.24
C GLN A 33 14.50 9.44 20.68
N LYS A 34 14.72 10.30 19.68
CA LYS A 34 13.67 10.97 18.92
C LYS A 34 13.86 10.67 17.45
N ARG A 35 13.38 9.51 17.06
CA ARG A 35 13.42 9.04 15.69
C ARG A 35 12.72 10.03 14.75
N PRO A 36 13.33 10.44 13.64
CA PRO A 36 12.74 11.43 12.77
C PRO A 36 11.53 10.86 12.03
N MET A 37 10.39 11.54 12.15
CA MET A 37 9.16 11.17 11.45
C MET A 37 9.09 11.88 10.10
N ILE A 38 9.32 11.15 9.00
CA ILE A 38 9.20 11.72 7.66
C ILE A 38 7.73 12.03 7.35
N PRO A 39 7.37 13.28 7.02
CA PRO A 39 5.98 13.61 6.71
C PRO A 39 5.46 12.80 5.52
N ARG A 40 4.31 12.15 5.68
CA ARG A 40 3.66 11.34 4.63
C ARG A 40 3.47 12.10 3.30
N LYS A 41 3.30 13.42 3.35
CA LYS A 41 3.23 14.28 2.15
C LYS A 41 4.53 14.24 1.34
N LYS A 42 5.70 14.26 1.99
CA LYS A 42 7.01 14.17 1.32
C LYS A 42 7.21 12.80 0.68
N ILE A 43 6.82 11.72 1.37
CA ILE A 43 6.88 10.35 0.83
C ILE A 43 6.03 10.24 -0.45
N ARG A 44 4.78 10.71 -0.42
CA ARG A 44 3.89 10.68 -1.60
C ARG A 44 4.42 11.50 -2.76
N ALA A 45 4.96 12.70 -2.48
CA ALA A 45 5.57 13.54 -3.51
C ALA A 45 6.78 12.87 -4.16
N PHE A 46 7.61 12.19 -3.36
CA PHE A 46 8.75 11.40 -3.86
C PHE A 46 8.30 10.24 -4.75
N VAL A 47 7.36 9.41 -4.29
CA VAL A 47 6.82 8.29 -5.08
C VAL A 47 6.21 8.79 -6.39
N SER A 48 5.42 9.86 -6.34
CA SER A 48 4.78 10.42 -7.53
C SER A 48 5.78 11.01 -8.54
N LYS A 49 6.94 11.50 -8.09
CA LYS A 49 8.01 12.00 -8.96
C LYS A 49 8.65 10.85 -9.76
N ASP A 50 8.84 9.69 -9.12
CA ASP A 50 9.53 8.53 -9.70
C ASP A 50 8.63 7.67 -10.60
N MET A 51 7.30 7.85 -10.57
CA MET A 51 6.33 7.06 -11.36
C MET A 51 6.21 7.44 -12.85
N GLY A 52 6.97 8.44 -13.32
CA GLY A 52 7.08 8.78 -14.75
C GLY A 52 6.08 9.82 -15.26
N ALA A 53 6.33 10.31 -16.48
CA ALA A 53 5.53 11.32 -17.16
C ALA A 53 4.32 10.68 -17.85
N GLY A 54 3.17 10.65 -17.17
CA GLY A 54 1.93 10.10 -17.74
C GLY A 54 0.69 10.41 -16.91
N TYR A 55 0.85 10.70 -15.61
CA TYR A 55 -0.22 11.07 -14.71
C TYR A 55 -0.02 12.48 -14.15
N ASP A 56 -1.11 13.22 -13.96
CA ASP A 56 -1.08 14.46 -13.19
C ASP A 56 -0.57 14.17 -11.76
N GLN A 57 0.51 14.85 -11.39
CA GLN A 57 1.19 14.63 -10.12
C GLN A 57 0.26 14.95 -8.94
N SER A 58 -0.60 15.97 -9.08
CA SER A 58 -1.56 16.36 -8.03
C SER A 58 -2.59 15.25 -7.81
N SER A 59 -3.20 14.78 -8.90
CA SER A 59 -4.18 13.69 -8.88
C SER A 59 -3.60 12.41 -8.28
N THR A 60 -2.37 12.06 -8.64
CA THR A 60 -1.67 10.88 -8.10
C THR A 60 -1.45 10.98 -6.59
N ILE A 61 -1.01 12.15 -6.11
CA ILE A 61 -0.81 12.42 -4.68
C ILE A 61 -2.15 12.35 -3.92
N ASP A 62 -3.22 12.88 -4.51
CA ASP A 62 -4.55 12.91 -3.89
C ASP A 62 -5.19 11.53 -3.82
N ILE A 63 -5.08 10.71 -4.88
CA ILE A 63 -5.51 9.31 -4.87
C ILE A 63 -4.75 8.54 -3.80
N GLY A 64 -3.41 8.63 -3.78
CA GLY A 64 -2.58 7.97 -2.78
C GLY A 64 -2.87 8.44 -1.35
N ARG A 65 -3.24 9.72 -1.17
CA ARG A 65 -3.70 10.25 0.11
C ARG A 65 -5.03 9.64 0.54
N THR A 66 -5.99 9.55 -0.37
CA THR A 66 -7.32 9.03 -0.09
C THR A 66 -7.25 7.57 0.31
N ILE A 67 -6.56 6.74 -0.48
CA ILE A 67 -6.30 5.31 -0.18
C ILE A 67 -5.70 5.15 1.23
N SER A 68 -4.64 5.91 1.51
CA SER A 68 -3.95 5.83 2.80
C SER A 68 -4.82 6.26 3.98
N LYS A 69 -5.71 7.25 3.81
CA LYS A 69 -6.66 7.64 4.86
C LYS A 69 -7.72 6.57 5.11
N THR A 70 -8.28 5.98 4.05
CA THR A 70 -9.27 4.91 4.15
C THR A 70 -8.71 3.73 4.93
N TYR A 71 -7.55 3.20 4.53
CA TYR A 71 -6.94 2.06 5.24
C TYR A 71 -6.46 2.41 6.67
N SER A 72 -5.98 3.64 6.89
CA SER A 72 -5.65 4.10 8.25
C SER A 72 -6.87 4.15 9.17
N GLY A 73 -8.06 4.41 8.62
CA GLY A 73 -9.33 4.37 9.35
C GLY A 73 -9.66 2.98 9.88
N TYR A 74 -9.38 1.91 9.12
CA TYR A 74 -9.51 0.53 9.59
C TYR A 74 -8.52 0.21 10.71
N VAL A 75 -7.25 0.60 10.55
CA VAL A 75 -6.20 0.34 11.57
C VAL A 75 -6.46 1.05 12.89
N HIS A 76 -6.92 2.30 12.84
CA HIS A 76 -7.18 3.10 14.04
C HIS A 76 -8.62 3.01 14.54
N GLY A 77 -9.46 2.15 13.95
CA GLY A 77 -10.83 1.97 14.38
C GLY A 77 -11.65 3.26 14.31
N ALA A 78 -11.61 3.98 13.18
CA ALA A 78 -12.53 5.10 12.99
C ALA A 78 -13.97 4.58 12.98
N SER A 79 -14.88 5.35 13.60
CA SER A 79 -16.23 4.85 13.90
C SER A 79 -17.00 4.29 12.70
N PRO A 80 -16.93 4.84 11.46
CA PRO A 80 -17.62 4.22 10.32
C PRO A 80 -17.10 2.81 10.00
N HIS A 81 -15.79 2.55 10.21
CA HIS A 81 -15.18 1.24 9.99
C HIS A 81 -15.45 0.27 11.15
N LEU A 82 -15.55 0.76 12.39
CA LEU A 82 -15.97 -0.09 13.52
C LEU A 82 -17.43 -0.52 13.43
N MET A 83 -18.28 0.38 12.90
CA MET A 83 -19.71 0.09 12.70
C MET A 83 -19.96 -0.87 11.54
N GLU A 84 -18.94 -1.23 10.76
CA GLU A 84 -19.03 -2.26 9.73
C GLU A 84 -19.51 -3.61 10.29
N LEU A 85 -19.10 -3.92 11.53
CA LEU A 85 -19.48 -5.14 12.24
C LEU A 85 -20.79 -4.99 13.03
N TYR A 86 -21.50 -3.86 12.91
CA TYR A 86 -22.76 -3.60 13.59
C TYR A 86 -23.94 -3.71 12.60
N PHE A 87 -24.59 -4.86 12.57
CA PHE A 87 -25.70 -5.14 11.64
C PHE A 87 -26.66 -6.22 12.18
N GLY A 88 -27.74 -6.49 11.43
CA GLY A 88 -28.75 -7.52 11.74
C GLY A 88 -30.06 -6.97 12.31
N ASN A 89 -30.99 -7.87 12.64
CA ASN A 89 -32.27 -7.55 13.27
C ASN A 89 -32.57 -8.55 14.43
N PRO A 90 -32.49 -8.14 15.70
CA PRO A 90 -32.09 -6.82 16.18
C PRO A 90 -30.59 -6.54 15.92
N PRO A 91 -30.17 -5.27 15.78
CA PRO A 91 -28.79 -4.92 15.47
C PRO A 91 -27.86 -5.20 16.66
N LYS A 92 -26.68 -5.76 16.37
CA LYS A 92 -25.64 -6.07 17.36
C LYS A 92 -24.26 -6.07 16.72
N PHE A 93 -23.22 -6.01 17.56
CA PHE A 93 -21.84 -6.24 17.11
C PHE A 93 -21.57 -7.72 16.86
N HIS A 94 -20.94 -8.02 15.72
CA HIS A 94 -20.48 -9.34 15.35
C HIS A 94 -18.95 -9.39 15.44
N LEU A 95 -18.40 -10.28 16.27
CA LEU A 95 -16.95 -10.41 16.46
C LEU A 95 -16.29 -11.34 15.43
N SER A 96 -17.09 -12.22 14.82
CA SER A 96 -16.68 -13.01 13.67
C SER A 96 -17.05 -12.27 12.40
N GLY A 97 -16.10 -12.16 11.47
CA GLY A 97 -16.44 -11.86 10.08
C GLY A 97 -17.37 -12.96 9.52
N GLY A 98 -18.17 -12.62 8.52
CA GLY A 98 -19.14 -13.54 7.94
C GLY A 98 -19.54 -13.10 6.52
N THR A 99 -20.23 -13.96 5.78
CA THR A 99 -20.74 -13.63 4.44
C THR A 99 -22.02 -12.78 4.49
N ASP A 100 -22.56 -12.60 5.69
CA ASP A 100 -23.80 -11.88 6.01
C ASP A 100 -23.55 -10.40 6.37
N THR A 101 -22.30 -9.95 6.49
CA THR A 101 -22.02 -8.52 6.64
C THR A 101 -22.45 -7.77 5.38
N PRO A 102 -23.05 -6.57 5.53
CA PRO A 102 -23.41 -5.72 4.40
C PRO A 102 -22.24 -5.39 3.46
N PHE A 103 -21.00 -5.45 3.96
CA PHE A 103 -19.78 -5.08 3.25
C PHE A 103 -18.99 -6.29 2.73
N TYR A 104 -19.49 -7.52 2.96
CA TYR A 104 -18.80 -8.74 2.53
C TYR A 104 -18.44 -8.72 1.04
N LYS A 105 -19.39 -8.29 0.20
CA LYS A 105 -19.22 -8.26 -1.25
C LYS A 105 -18.13 -7.26 -1.66
N ASP A 106 -18.13 -6.07 -1.08
CA ASP A 106 -17.13 -5.03 -1.38
C ASP A 106 -15.72 -5.52 -1.02
N HIS A 107 -15.57 -6.19 0.12
CA HIS A 107 -14.28 -6.77 0.53
C HIS A 107 -13.86 -7.93 -0.35
N LEU A 108 -14.80 -8.79 -0.74
CA LEU A 108 -14.54 -9.89 -1.66
C LEU A 108 -14.06 -9.35 -3.02
N GLU A 109 -14.67 -8.26 -3.49
CA GLU A 109 -14.28 -7.59 -4.73
C GLU A 109 -12.91 -6.90 -4.60
N ASP A 110 -12.58 -6.27 -3.48
CA ASP A 110 -11.28 -5.63 -3.24
C ASP A 110 -10.15 -6.64 -2.97
N LEU A 111 -10.46 -7.87 -2.53
CA LEU A 111 -9.46 -8.89 -2.24
C LEU A 111 -8.53 -9.17 -3.44
N LEU A 112 -9.07 -9.12 -4.66
CA LEU A 112 -8.29 -9.30 -5.88
C LEU A 112 -7.24 -8.20 -6.08
N ASN A 113 -7.51 -6.97 -5.63
CA ASN A 113 -6.55 -5.87 -5.69
C ASN A 113 -5.32 -6.16 -4.85
N TYR A 114 -5.46 -6.82 -3.70
CA TYR A 114 -4.32 -7.18 -2.86
C TYR A 114 -3.39 -8.16 -3.58
N TYR A 115 -3.94 -9.25 -4.15
CA TYR A 115 -3.13 -10.21 -4.91
C TYR A 115 -2.43 -9.56 -6.10
N TYR A 116 -3.18 -8.77 -6.87
CA TYR A 116 -2.61 -8.10 -8.04
C TYR A 116 -1.51 -7.10 -7.66
N ARG A 117 -1.73 -6.27 -6.63
CA ARG A 117 -0.73 -5.32 -6.13
C ARG A 117 0.51 -6.05 -5.60
N SER A 118 0.35 -7.16 -4.89
CA SER A 118 1.49 -7.98 -4.45
C SER A 118 2.31 -8.51 -5.62
N ILE A 119 1.67 -9.03 -6.68
CA ILE A 119 2.36 -9.46 -7.90
C ILE A 119 3.16 -8.29 -8.50
N LEU A 120 2.57 -7.10 -8.59
CA LEU A 120 3.27 -5.92 -9.07
C LEU A 120 4.43 -5.50 -8.17
N SER A 121 4.30 -5.61 -6.84
CA SER A 121 5.40 -5.36 -5.90
C SER A 121 6.59 -6.29 -6.14
N PHE A 122 6.35 -7.58 -6.41
CA PHE A 122 7.41 -8.52 -6.77
C PHE A 122 8.07 -8.16 -8.11
N ALA A 123 7.29 -7.71 -9.10
CA ALA A 123 7.84 -7.21 -10.35
C ALA A 123 8.74 -5.99 -10.11
N SER A 124 8.27 -5.01 -9.35
CA SER A 124 9.04 -3.81 -9.01
C SER A 124 10.33 -4.15 -8.26
N ALA A 125 10.28 -5.10 -7.31
CA ALA A 125 11.48 -5.57 -6.61
C ALA A 125 12.47 -6.22 -7.57
N ALA A 126 12.03 -7.16 -8.42
CA ALA A 126 12.88 -7.79 -9.43
C ALA A 126 13.53 -6.74 -10.36
N LYS A 127 12.75 -5.75 -10.79
CA LYS A 127 13.24 -4.64 -11.62
C LYS A 127 14.30 -3.80 -10.90
N ALA A 128 14.11 -3.51 -9.62
CA ALA A 128 15.07 -2.77 -8.81
C ALA A 128 16.40 -3.50 -8.62
N PHE A 129 16.39 -4.85 -8.57
CA PHE A 129 17.60 -5.67 -8.49
C PHE A 129 18.24 -5.99 -9.86
N GLY A 130 17.73 -5.43 -10.97
CA GLY A 130 18.24 -5.73 -12.31
C GLY A 130 17.89 -7.13 -12.84
N GLU A 131 16.99 -7.85 -12.17
CA GLU A 131 16.53 -9.20 -12.54
C GLU A 131 15.48 -9.12 -13.66
N GLU A 132 15.89 -8.66 -14.85
CA GLU A 132 14.99 -8.37 -15.98
C GLU A 132 14.18 -9.58 -16.43
N VAL A 133 14.76 -10.78 -16.39
CA VAL A 133 14.06 -12.02 -16.76
C VAL A 133 12.94 -12.32 -15.77
N LEU A 134 13.19 -12.13 -14.47
CA LEU A 134 12.18 -12.32 -13.45
C LEU A 134 11.10 -11.24 -13.53
N PHE A 135 11.50 -9.98 -13.71
CA PHE A 135 10.58 -8.87 -13.93
C PHE A 135 9.60 -9.16 -15.08
N ALA A 136 10.12 -9.56 -16.25
CA ALA A 136 9.31 -9.87 -17.42
C ALA A 136 8.34 -11.04 -17.14
N LYS A 137 8.80 -12.09 -16.44
CA LYS A 137 7.96 -13.23 -16.03
C LYS A 137 6.81 -12.79 -15.11
N VAL A 138 7.12 -12.04 -14.05
CA VAL A 138 6.12 -11.60 -13.06
C VAL A 138 5.15 -10.59 -13.69
N ARG A 139 5.63 -9.67 -14.53
CA ARG A 139 4.78 -8.72 -15.27
C ARG A 139 3.86 -9.41 -16.28
N ASN A 140 4.33 -10.47 -16.95
CA ASN A 140 3.46 -11.26 -17.82
C ASN A 140 2.45 -12.09 -17.02
N TYR A 141 2.85 -12.60 -15.85
CA TYR A 141 1.93 -13.27 -14.94
C TYR A 141 0.83 -12.31 -14.44
N SER A 142 1.16 -11.06 -14.09
CA SER A 142 0.15 -10.09 -13.64
C SER A 142 -0.94 -9.86 -14.70
N ARG A 143 -0.57 -9.82 -15.99
CA ARG A 143 -1.54 -9.72 -17.09
C ARG A 143 -2.42 -10.96 -17.18
N LYS A 144 -1.84 -12.16 -17.10
CA LYS A 144 -2.61 -13.42 -17.11
C LYS A 144 -3.55 -13.50 -15.92
N PHE A 145 -3.10 -13.07 -14.74
CA PHE A 145 -3.92 -12.99 -13.52
C PHE A 145 -5.12 -12.06 -13.73
N ALA A 146 -4.90 -10.85 -14.24
CA ALA A 146 -5.98 -9.88 -14.47
C ALA A 146 -7.05 -10.38 -15.46
N VAL A 147 -6.62 -11.10 -16.52
CA VAL A 147 -7.53 -11.74 -17.47
C VAL A 147 -8.30 -12.88 -16.78
N ALA A 148 -7.59 -13.76 -16.07
CA ALA A 148 -8.20 -14.92 -15.40
C ALA A 148 -9.16 -14.51 -14.27
N SER A 149 -8.95 -13.35 -13.65
CA SER A 149 -9.85 -12.82 -12.63
C SER A 149 -11.12 -12.20 -13.21
N GLY A 150 -11.23 -12.03 -14.54
CA GLY A 150 -12.36 -11.34 -15.18
C GLY A 150 -12.43 -9.85 -14.89
N ARG A 151 -11.31 -9.24 -14.48
CA ARG A 151 -11.20 -7.84 -14.03
C ARG A 151 -10.06 -7.12 -14.76
N GLU A 152 -9.84 -7.45 -16.04
CA GLU A 152 -8.74 -6.86 -16.83
C GLU A 152 -8.82 -5.34 -16.84
N ASP A 153 -10.02 -4.78 -17.05
CA ASP A 153 -10.25 -3.35 -17.16
C ASP A 153 -10.10 -2.59 -15.82
N ASP A 154 -10.31 -3.28 -14.69
CA ASP A 154 -10.15 -2.69 -13.35
C ASP A 154 -8.69 -2.74 -12.85
N LEU A 155 -7.95 -3.76 -13.28
CA LEU A 155 -6.58 -4.03 -12.80
C LEU A 155 -5.50 -3.48 -13.73
N ARG A 156 -5.84 -3.13 -14.96
CA ARG A 156 -4.90 -2.64 -15.95
C ARG A 156 -5.20 -1.18 -16.29
N GLU A 157 -4.16 -0.44 -16.64
CA GLU A 157 -4.36 0.84 -17.31
C GLU A 157 -5.17 0.61 -18.60
N PRO A 158 -6.15 1.49 -18.91
CA PRO A 158 -6.90 1.40 -20.16
C PRO A 158 -5.92 1.31 -21.33
N ARG A 159 -6.23 0.48 -22.33
CA ARG A 159 -5.46 0.53 -23.58
C ARG A 159 -5.68 1.92 -24.16
N GLU A 160 -4.60 2.68 -24.37
CA GLU A 160 -4.67 3.85 -25.24
C GLU A 160 -5.21 3.37 -26.60
N THR A 161 -6.41 3.82 -26.93
CA THR A 161 -7.09 3.58 -28.21
C THR A 161 -6.53 4.51 -29.27
#